data_AF-A0A6C0E7R8-F1
#
_entry.id   AF-A0A6C0E7R8-F1
#
_cell.length_a   1.000
_cell.length_b   1.000
_cell.length_c   1.000
_cell.angle_alpha   90.00
_cell.angle_beta   90.00
_cell.angle_gamma   90.00
#
_symmetry.space_group_name_H-M   'P 1'
#
loop_
_entity.id
_entity.type
_entity.pdbx_description
1 polymer ?
#
loop_
_entity_poly.entity_id
_entity_poly.type
_entity_poly.pdbx_seq_one_letter_code
_entity_poly.pdbx_strand_id
1 'polypeptide(L)'
;MEDEYSKKDNKLTSTLFKTLKNKLKSKRVGSTSDFNRKDQNDPYLYITNFEQVTDEECLAADKKNESIYNEELQTYKDVTSLMDRRNASFMKPTAPKPPPKPSNIEKLYEYRRKYIKTQALEQTEAVIYLHTIGKKYVREKTDDPNEFEAYEAIELANAFKEKFKGEKMFQDIQDRYIWSENSEKMTQELSRQSRSQSRSKSRSNFHSVYDSPESPAYQERSRSVSYSSDDVPIPYHYQGLYPVIPSAPTASDTIKLN
;
A
#
# COMPACT_ATOMS: atom_id res chain seq x y z
N MET A 1 41.61 -27.47 -48.16
CA MET A 1 40.20 -27.64 -48.58
C MET A 1 39.22 -27.62 -47.38
N GLU A 2 39.70 -27.34 -46.16
CA GLU A 2 38.85 -27.32 -44.95
C GLU A 2 38.35 -25.90 -44.57
N ASP A 3 39.00 -24.84 -45.05
CA ASP A 3 38.66 -23.45 -44.70
C ASP A 3 37.41 -22.89 -45.42
N GLU A 4 36.92 -23.56 -46.46
CA GLU A 4 35.71 -23.12 -47.18
C GLU A 4 34.40 -23.56 -46.51
N TYR A 5 34.43 -24.59 -45.66
CA TYR A 5 33.23 -25.08 -44.98
C TYR A 5 32.83 -24.18 -43.80
N SER A 6 33.81 -23.67 -43.03
CA SER A 6 33.55 -22.82 -41.86
C SER A 6 32.95 -21.45 -42.20
N LYS A 7 33.28 -20.87 -43.36
CA LYS A 7 32.73 -19.57 -43.80
C LYS A 7 31.28 -19.64 -44.28
N LYS A 8 30.82 -20.79 -44.79
CA LYS A 8 29.45 -20.96 -45.30
C LYS A 8 28.43 -21.08 -44.16
N ASP A 9 28.79 -21.74 -43.06
CA ASP A 9 27.90 -21.94 -41.90
C ASP A 9 27.67 -20.65 -41.08
N ASN A 10 28.68 -19.79 -40.99
CA ASN A 10 28.55 -18.48 -40.32
C ASN A 10 27.66 -17.50 -41.10
N LYS A 11 27.62 -17.60 -42.43
CA LYS A 11 26.78 -16.75 -43.27
C LYS A 11 25.30 -17.13 -43.14
N LEU A 12 25.01 -18.44 -43.15
CA LEU A 12 23.66 -19.02 -43.04
C LEU A 12 23.00 -18.72 -41.67
N THR A 13 23.78 -18.81 -40.59
CA THR A 13 23.29 -18.49 -39.24
C THR A 13 22.95 -17.00 -39.13
N SER A 14 23.77 -16.10 -39.70
CA SER A 14 23.48 -14.65 -39.65
C SER A 14 22.21 -14.24 -40.44
N THR A 15 21.93 -14.89 -41.57
CA THR A 15 20.71 -14.63 -42.36
C THR A 15 19.46 -15.21 -41.71
N LEU A 16 19.55 -16.37 -41.06
CA LEU A 16 18.45 -16.92 -40.26
C LEU A 16 18.12 -16.01 -39.07
N PHE A 17 19.13 -15.53 -38.33
CA PHE A 17 18.93 -14.57 -37.23
C PHE A 17 18.33 -13.24 -37.70
N LYS A 18 18.76 -12.71 -38.86
CA LYS A 18 18.16 -11.49 -39.45
C LYS A 18 16.71 -11.69 -39.89
N THR A 19 16.40 -12.83 -40.51
CA THR A 19 15.04 -13.16 -40.95
C THR A 19 14.09 -13.36 -39.77
N LEU A 20 14.56 -13.99 -38.67
CA LEU A 20 13.84 -14.11 -37.41
C LEU A 20 13.55 -12.75 -36.77
N LYS A 21 14.56 -11.86 -36.68
CA LYS A 21 14.38 -10.50 -36.15
C LYS A 21 13.39 -9.65 -36.96
N ASN A 22 13.36 -9.82 -38.28
CA ASN A 22 12.43 -9.08 -39.14
C ASN A 22 10.98 -9.61 -39.04
N LYS A 23 10.80 -10.93 -38.86
CA LYS A 23 9.47 -11.51 -38.58
C LYS A 23 8.89 -11.03 -37.24
N LEU A 24 9.74 -10.81 -36.24
CA LEU A 24 9.34 -10.26 -34.93
C LEU A 24 8.89 -8.78 -34.98
N LYS A 25 9.29 -8.00 -35.99
CA LYS A 25 8.96 -6.57 -36.09
C LYS A 25 7.71 -6.24 -36.92
N SER A 26 7.13 -7.21 -37.64
CA SER A 26 6.14 -6.95 -38.70
C SER A 26 4.66 -7.13 -38.31
N LYS A 27 4.31 -7.48 -37.07
CA LYS A 27 2.90 -7.56 -36.62
C LYS A 27 2.59 -6.47 -35.60
N ARG A 28 2.45 -5.22 -36.07
CA ARG A 28 1.71 -4.18 -35.34
C ARG A 28 0.29 -4.13 -35.89
N VAL A 29 -0.61 -4.85 -35.22
CA VAL A 29 -2.05 -4.72 -35.41
C VAL A 29 -2.49 -3.41 -34.76
N GLY A 30 -3.42 -2.74 -35.43
CA GLY A 30 -3.86 -1.37 -35.20
C GLY A 30 -4.46 -1.05 -33.83
N SER A 31 -4.50 0.25 -33.61
CA SER A 31 -4.97 1.01 -32.46
C SER A 31 -6.48 0.93 -32.25
N THR A 32 -6.89 0.65 -31.01
CA THR A 32 -8.14 1.14 -30.41
C THR A 32 -7.94 1.28 -28.89
N SER A 33 -8.24 2.49 -28.40
CA SER A 33 -8.47 2.96 -27.02
C SER A 33 -7.41 2.64 -25.96
N ASP A 34 -6.91 3.67 -25.28
CA ASP A 34 -6.26 3.86 -23.95
C ASP A 34 -5.96 2.67 -23.00
N PHE A 35 -5.81 1.47 -23.51
CA PHE A 35 -5.20 0.31 -22.90
C PHE A 35 -3.72 0.36 -23.26
N ASN A 36 -2.84 -0.05 -22.34
CA ASN A 36 -1.40 -0.19 -22.55
C ASN A 36 -0.56 1.07 -22.27
N ARG A 37 -0.25 1.29 -21.00
CA ARG A 37 1.17 1.49 -20.70
C ARG A 37 1.88 0.16 -20.96
N LYS A 38 2.39 -0.03 -22.17
CA LYS A 38 3.50 -0.97 -22.38
C LYS A 38 4.67 -0.37 -21.63
N ASP A 39 5.04 -0.93 -20.49
CA ASP A 39 6.44 -0.83 -20.10
C ASP A 39 7.26 -1.32 -21.30
N GLN A 40 8.23 -0.52 -21.74
CA GLN A 40 8.88 -0.70 -23.06
C GLN A 40 9.55 -2.08 -23.25
N ASN A 41 9.62 -2.88 -22.18
CA ASN A 41 10.24 -4.20 -22.13
C ASN A 41 9.29 -5.35 -21.73
N ASP A 42 8.02 -5.10 -21.44
CA ASP A 42 7.07 -6.17 -21.09
C ASP A 42 6.22 -6.58 -22.30
N PRO A 43 6.25 -7.85 -22.73
CA PRO A 43 5.43 -8.30 -23.84
C PRO A 43 3.94 -8.43 -23.48
N TYR A 44 3.58 -8.48 -22.19
CA TYR A 44 2.22 -8.71 -21.73
C TYR A 44 1.37 -7.44 -21.67
N LEU A 45 0.05 -7.64 -21.76
CA LEU A 45 -0.97 -6.60 -21.68
C LEU A 45 -1.52 -6.50 -20.26
N TYR A 46 -1.55 -5.28 -19.75
CA TYR A 46 -2.04 -4.95 -18.42
C TYR A 46 -3.14 -3.92 -18.48
N ILE A 47 -4.21 -4.19 -17.73
CA ILE A 47 -5.29 -3.25 -17.50
C ILE A 47 -4.98 -2.48 -16.22
N THR A 48 -4.95 -1.14 -16.32
CA THR A 48 -4.63 -0.24 -15.20
C THR A 48 -5.86 0.43 -14.62
N ASN A 49 -6.92 0.60 -15.43
CA ASN A 49 -8.17 1.22 -14.99
C ASN A 49 -9.29 0.19 -15.03
N PHE A 50 -9.65 -0.37 -13.87
CA PHE A 50 -10.72 -1.37 -13.75
C PHE A 50 -12.12 -0.76 -13.59
N GLU A 51 -12.25 0.57 -13.49
CA GLU A 51 -13.54 1.23 -13.30
C GLU A 51 -14.43 1.16 -14.54
N GLN A 52 -13.83 1.17 -15.73
CA GLN A 52 -14.53 1.24 -17.02
C GLN A 52 -14.44 -0.06 -17.82
N VAL A 53 -13.79 -1.07 -17.27
CA VAL A 53 -13.43 -2.30 -18.00
C VAL A 53 -14.45 -3.40 -17.78
N THR A 54 -14.74 -4.10 -18.88
CA THR A 54 -15.63 -5.25 -18.91
C THR A 54 -14.89 -6.57 -18.70
N ASP A 55 -15.62 -7.59 -18.27
CA ASP A 55 -15.08 -8.95 -18.08
C ASP A 55 -14.52 -9.50 -19.40
N GLU A 56 -15.19 -9.21 -20.52
CA GLU A 56 -14.78 -9.62 -21.86
C GLU A 56 -13.42 -9.04 -22.25
N GLU A 57 -13.16 -7.77 -21.95
CA GLU A 57 -11.88 -7.12 -22.21
C GLU A 57 -10.75 -7.72 -21.38
N CYS A 58 -10.99 -7.97 -20.09
CA CYS A 58 -10.03 -8.66 -19.22
C CYS A 58 -9.69 -10.06 -19.74
N LEU A 59 -10.71 -10.85 -20.09
CA LEU A 59 -10.53 -12.20 -20.63
C LEU A 59 -9.80 -12.19 -21.98
N ALA A 60 -10.10 -11.22 -22.85
CA ALA A 60 -9.42 -11.06 -24.12
C ALA A 60 -7.94 -10.71 -23.93
N ALA A 61 -7.62 -9.83 -22.96
CA ALA A 61 -6.25 -9.50 -22.61
C ALA A 61 -5.49 -10.71 -22.04
N ASP A 62 -6.10 -11.46 -21.13
CA ASP A 62 -5.51 -12.66 -20.53
C ASP A 62 -5.25 -13.76 -21.58
N LYS A 63 -6.22 -14.03 -22.46
CA LYS A 63 -6.05 -14.96 -23.58
C LYS A 63 -4.91 -14.55 -24.51
N LYS A 64 -4.74 -13.25 -24.75
CA LYS A 64 -3.65 -12.73 -25.57
C LYS A 64 -2.30 -12.88 -24.86
N ASN A 65 -2.24 -12.67 -23.55
CA ASN A 65 -1.04 -12.92 -22.76
C ASN A 65 -0.64 -14.40 -22.77
N GLU A 66 -1.61 -15.31 -22.64
CA GLU A 66 -1.36 -16.75 -22.79
C GLU A 66 -0.85 -17.11 -24.18
N SER A 67 -1.43 -16.52 -25.24
CA SER A 67 -0.96 -16.73 -26.61
C SER A 67 0.49 -16.29 -26.80
N ILE A 68 0.86 -15.11 -26.28
CA ILE A 68 2.23 -14.59 -26.33
C ILE A 68 3.19 -15.56 -25.62
N TYR A 69 2.85 -15.98 -24.40
CA TYR A 69 3.66 -16.93 -23.65
C TYR A 69 3.84 -18.26 -24.38
N ASN A 70 2.77 -18.81 -24.96
CA ASN A 70 2.82 -20.08 -25.67
C ASN A 70 3.67 -20.00 -26.95
N GLU A 71 3.59 -18.90 -27.71
CA GLU A 71 4.44 -18.66 -28.88
C GLU A 71 5.92 -18.55 -28.50
N GLU A 72 6.24 -17.80 -27.44
CA GLU A 72 7.60 -17.68 -26.93
C GLU A 72 8.14 -19.01 -26.38
N LEU A 73 7.29 -19.76 -25.67
CA LEU A 73 7.63 -21.08 -25.13
C LEU A 73 7.90 -22.09 -26.24
N GLN A 74 7.10 -22.08 -27.31
CA GLN A 74 7.34 -22.95 -28.46
C GLN A 74 8.66 -22.59 -29.15
N THR A 75 8.92 -21.30 -29.37
CA THR A 75 10.18 -20.82 -29.96
C THR A 75 11.37 -21.24 -29.09
N TYR A 76 11.24 -21.12 -27.78
CA TYR A 76 12.25 -21.55 -26.82
C TYR A 76 12.54 -23.06 -26.93
N LYS A 77 11.50 -23.89 -27.02
CA LYS A 77 11.64 -25.35 -27.20
C LYS A 77 12.34 -25.69 -28.51
N ASP A 78 11.96 -25.04 -29.60
CA ASP A 78 12.54 -25.28 -30.93
C ASP A 78 14.03 -24.91 -30.95
N VAL A 79 14.40 -23.75 -30.39
CA VAL A 79 15.80 -23.31 -30.28
C VAL A 79 16.60 -24.24 -29.36
N THR A 80 16.03 -24.63 -28.23
CA THR A 80 16.69 -25.54 -27.28
C THR A 80 16.97 -26.90 -27.91
N SER A 81 15.98 -27.46 -28.63
CA SER A 81 16.12 -28.72 -29.38
C SER A 81 17.21 -28.63 -30.45
N LEU A 82 17.29 -27.50 -31.17
CA LEU A 82 18.34 -27.27 -32.16
C LEU A 82 19.74 -27.19 -31.53
N MET A 83 19.87 -26.50 -30.39
CA MET A 83 21.15 -26.39 -29.67
C MET A 83 21.62 -27.73 -29.13
N ASP A 84 20.70 -28.54 -28.61
CA ASP A 84 21.01 -29.89 -28.12
C ASP A 84 21.49 -30.80 -29.26
N ARG A 85 20.84 -30.76 -30.44
CA ARG A 85 21.30 -31.49 -31.63
C ARG A 85 22.69 -31.07 -32.11
N ARG A 86 23.12 -29.84 -31.79
CA ARG A 86 24.43 -29.28 -32.18
C ARG A 86 25.47 -29.38 -31.07
N ASN A 87 25.19 -30.06 -29.96
CA ASN A 87 26.05 -30.13 -28.77
C ASN A 87 26.43 -28.73 -28.22
N ALA A 88 25.55 -27.74 -28.38
CA ALA A 88 25.76 -26.34 -27.99
C ALA A 88 24.91 -25.96 -26.77
N SER A 89 24.70 -26.89 -25.83
CA SER A 89 23.80 -26.69 -24.68
C SER A 89 24.24 -25.56 -23.74
N PHE A 90 25.51 -25.14 -23.78
CA PHE A 90 26.01 -23.97 -23.04
C PHE A 90 25.49 -22.62 -23.58
N MET A 91 24.89 -22.61 -24.78
CA MET A 91 24.29 -21.41 -25.40
C MET A 91 22.76 -21.37 -25.29
N LYS A 92 22.16 -22.20 -24.44
CA LYS A 92 20.70 -22.23 -24.29
C LYS A 92 20.18 -20.84 -23.85
N PRO A 93 19.17 -20.28 -24.54
CA PRO A 93 18.57 -19.03 -24.12
C PRO A 93 17.89 -19.20 -22.76
N THR A 94 17.54 -18.10 -22.11
CA THR A 94 16.69 -18.13 -20.91
C THR A 94 15.27 -18.53 -21.30
N ALA A 95 14.60 -19.33 -20.47
CA ALA A 95 13.20 -19.65 -20.65
C ALA A 95 12.34 -18.37 -20.59
N PRO A 96 11.25 -18.30 -21.37
CA PRO A 96 10.33 -17.16 -21.32
C PRO A 96 9.68 -17.05 -19.94
N LYS A 97 9.45 -15.83 -19.48
CA LYS A 97 8.77 -15.57 -18.22
C LYS A 97 7.28 -15.83 -18.40
N PRO A 98 6.59 -16.52 -17.47
CA PRO A 98 5.14 -16.70 -17.57
C PRO A 98 4.41 -15.36 -17.41
N PRO A 99 3.14 -15.27 -17.85
CA PRO A 99 2.29 -14.13 -17.54
C PRO A 99 2.20 -13.94 -16.01
N PRO A 100 2.19 -12.69 -15.51
CA PRO A 100 2.13 -12.47 -14.07
C PRO A 100 0.76 -12.85 -13.52
N LYS A 101 0.77 -13.22 -12.24
CA LYS A 101 -0.43 -13.40 -11.42
C LYS A 101 -0.51 -12.31 -10.35
N PRO A 102 -1.72 -11.86 -9.96
CA PRO A 102 -3.02 -12.24 -10.51
C PRO A 102 -3.23 -11.77 -11.97
N SER A 103 -4.06 -12.50 -12.71
CA SER A 103 -4.47 -12.17 -14.09
C SER A 103 -5.31 -10.90 -14.15
N ASN A 104 -5.59 -10.37 -15.35
CA ASN A 104 -6.41 -9.17 -15.45
C ASN A 104 -7.85 -9.41 -14.94
N ILE A 105 -8.43 -10.58 -15.23
CA ILE A 105 -9.76 -10.92 -14.71
C ILE A 105 -9.77 -11.08 -13.18
N GLU A 106 -8.74 -11.70 -12.61
CA GLU A 106 -8.60 -11.84 -11.15
C GLU A 106 -8.48 -10.46 -10.48
N LYS A 107 -7.66 -9.57 -11.05
CA LYS A 107 -7.55 -8.17 -10.59
C LYS A 107 -8.86 -7.42 -10.69
N LEU A 108 -9.64 -7.63 -11.75
CA LEU A 108 -10.96 -7.03 -11.89
C LEU A 108 -11.92 -7.52 -10.80
N TYR A 109 -11.89 -8.81 -10.46
CA TYR A 109 -12.69 -9.33 -9.35
C TYR A 109 -12.26 -8.75 -8.00
N GLU A 110 -10.96 -8.67 -7.74
CA GLU A 110 -10.43 -8.03 -6.52
C GLU A 110 -10.85 -6.56 -6.45
N TYR A 111 -10.71 -5.82 -7.55
CA TYR A 111 -11.17 -4.44 -7.65
C TYR A 111 -12.65 -4.34 -7.33
N ARG A 112 -13.51 -5.10 -8.03
CA ARG A 112 -14.95 -5.08 -7.78
C ARG A 112 -15.26 -5.39 -6.32
N ARG A 113 -14.63 -6.40 -5.72
CA ARG A 113 -14.81 -6.73 -4.30
C ARG A 113 -14.47 -5.56 -3.38
N LYS A 114 -13.35 -4.86 -3.63
CA LYS A 114 -12.90 -3.71 -2.83
C LYS A 114 -13.81 -2.48 -2.96
N TYR A 115 -14.42 -2.28 -4.12
CA TYR A 115 -15.22 -1.10 -4.45
C TYR A 115 -16.74 -1.35 -4.47
N ILE A 116 -17.22 -2.48 -3.92
CA ILE A 116 -18.66 -2.68 -3.70
C ILE A 116 -19.18 -1.58 -2.76
N LYS A 117 -20.27 -0.93 -3.15
CA LYS A 117 -20.99 0.01 -2.29
C LYS A 117 -21.66 -0.76 -1.16
N THR A 118 -21.02 -0.79 0.00
CA THR A 118 -21.59 -1.30 1.24
C THR A 118 -22.25 -0.19 2.05
N GLN A 119 -23.25 -0.55 2.87
CA GLN A 119 -23.82 0.41 3.82
C GLN A 119 -22.77 0.81 4.85
N ALA A 120 -22.41 2.10 4.89
CA ALA A 120 -21.31 2.60 5.72
C ALA A 120 -21.50 2.30 7.21
N LEU A 121 -22.75 2.31 7.69
CA LEU A 121 -23.08 2.00 9.08
C LEU A 121 -22.76 0.54 9.41
N GLU A 122 -23.25 -0.41 8.61
CA GLU A 122 -23.00 -1.84 8.81
C GLU A 122 -21.52 -2.18 8.74
N GLN A 123 -20.80 -1.56 7.81
CA GLN A 123 -19.36 -1.73 7.69
C GLN A 123 -18.62 -1.20 8.93
N THR A 124 -19.01 -0.03 9.44
CA THR A 124 -18.43 0.56 10.65
C THR A 124 -18.66 -0.34 11.87
N GLU A 125 -19.89 -0.82 12.06
CA GLU A 125 -20.23 -1.74 13.13
C GLU A 125 -19.44 -3.06 13.03
N ALA A 126 -19.29 -3.59 11.83
CA ALA A 126 -18.53 -4.80 11.58
C ALA A 126 -17.02 -4.62 11.86
N VAL A 127 -16.44 -3.49 11.46
CA VAL A 127 -15.03 -3.16 11.76
C VAL A 127 -14.82 -3.06 13.26
N ILE A 128 -15.69 -2.36 13.98
CA ILE A 128 -15.62 -2.25 15.46
C ILE A 128 -15.69 -3.64 16.08
N TYR A 129 -16.64 -4.48 15.66
CA TYR A 129 -16.79 -5.84 16.16
C TYR A 129 -15.53 -6.70 15.92
N LEU A 130 -14.96 -6.66 14.71
CA LEU A 130 -13.74 -7.41 14.41
C LEU A 130 -12.56 -6.91 15.26
N HIS A 131 -12.48 -5.62 15.50
CA HIS A 131 -11.45 -5.04 16.35
C HIS A 131 -11.55 -5.52 17.81
N THR A 132 -12.77 -5.61 18.36
CA THR A 132 -12.96 -6.07 19.74
C THR A 132 -12.65 -7.55 19.96
N ILE A 133 -12.72 -8.38 18.92
CA ILE A 133 -12.25 -9.77 18.95
C ILE A 133 -10.75 -9.93 18.60
N GLY A 134 -10.02 -8.81 18.51
CA GLY A 134 -8.56 -8.81 18.31
C GLY A 134 -8.10 -8.91 16.86
N LYS A 135 -8.99 -8.74 15.87
CA LYS A 135 -8.57 -8.61 14.46
C LYS A 135 -8.04 -7.21 14.18
N LYS A 136 -7.09 -7.13 13.25
CA LYS A 136 -6.37 -5.90 12.90
C LYS A 136 -6.87 -5.35 11.58
N TYR A 137 -7.42 -4.15 11.63
CA TYR A 137 -7.78 -3.42 10.42
C TYR A 137 -6.53 -2.92 9.70
N VAL A 138 -6.44 -3.16 8.40
CA VAL A 138 -5.35 -2.69 7.54
C VAL A 138 -5.90 -2.09 6.24
N ARG A 139 -5.11 -1.20 5.62
CA ARG A 139 -5.44 -0.67 4.29
C ARG A 139 -5.16 -1.69 3.19
N GLU A 140 -4.07 -2.42 3.31
CA GLU A 140 -3.65 -3.47 2.38
C GLU A 140 -3.26 -4.68 3.22
N LYS A 141 -3.85 -5.83 2.91
CA LYS A 141 -3.54 -7.10 3.57
C LYS A 141 -2.10 -7.52 3.36
N THR A 142 -1.48 -7.99 4.44
CA THR A 142 -0.28 -8.84 4.37
C THR A 142 -0.66 -10.32 4.49
N ASP A 143 0.32 -11.20 4.66
CA ASP A 143 0.10 -12.63 4.88
C ASP A 143 -0.41 -12.97 6.30
N ASP A 144 -0.68 -11.97 7.16
CA ASP A 144 -1.19 -12.18 8.52
C ASP A 144 -2.69 -12.56 8.52
N PRO A 145 -3.08 -13.74 9.02
CA PRO A 145 -4.49 -14.17 9.10
C PRO A 145 -5.35 -13.36 10.09
N ASN A 146 -4.74 -12.50 10.91
CA ASN A 146 -5.44 -11.58 11.79
C ASN A 146 -5.75 -10.23 11.16
N GLU A 147 -5.25 -9.97 9.96
CA GLU A 147 -5.52 -8.74 9.24
C GLU A 147 -6.79 -8.84 8.39
N PHE A 148 -7.50 -7.72 8.28
CA PHE A 148 -8.67 -7.59 7.41
C PHE A 148 -8.76 -6.21 6.78
N GLU A 149 -9.32 -6.14 5.57
CA GLU A 149 -9.63 -4.89 4.88
C GLU A 149 -11.10 -4.48 5.08
N ALA A 150 -11.42 -3.21 4.83
CA ALA A 150 -12.75 -2.66 5.07
C ALA A 150 -13.87 -3.44 4.36
N TYR A 151 -13.66 -3.82 3.10
CA TYR A 151 -14.67 -4.50 2.29
C TYR A 151 -15.00 -5.90 2.79
N GLU A 152 -14.11 -6.53 3.58
CA GLU A 152 -14.29 -7.87 4.14
C GLU A 152 -14.98 -7.85 5.50
N ALA A 153 -15.08 -6.67 6.12
CA ALA A 153 -15.46 -6.56 7.52
C ALA A 153 -16.84 -7.16 7.81
N ILE A 154 -17.83 -6.88 6.96
CA ILE A 154 -19.20 -7.37 7.14
C ILE A 154 -19.26 -8.90 7.05
N GLU A 155 -18.66 -9.48 6.00
CA GLU A 155 -18.66 -10.92 5.77
C GLU A 155 -17.94 -11.66 6.90
N LEU A 156 -16.76 -11.17 7.29
CA LEU A 156 -15.99 -11.73 8.40
C LEU A 156 -16.75 -11.60 9.72
N ALA A 157 -17.31 -10.42 10.02
CA ALA A 157 -18.07 -10.21 11.25
C ALA A 157 -19.25 -11.18 11.34
N ASN A 158 -19.98 -11.38 10.25
CA ASN A 158 -21.09 -12.32 10.18
C ASN A 158 -20.63 -13.77 10.35
N ALA A 159 -19.57 -14.18 9.65
CA ALA A 159 -19.00 -15.52 9.80
C ALA A 159 -18.54 -15.81 11.24
N PHE A 160 -17.94 -14.83 11.92
CA PHE A 160 -17.60 -14.92 13.33
C PHE A 160 -18.86 -15.03 14.19
N LYS A 161 -19.85 -14.13 14.02
CA LYS A 161 -21.11 -14.17 14.78
C LYS A 161 -21.81 -15.53 14.64
N GLU A 162 -21.84 -16.11 13.44
CA GLU A 162 -22.44 -17.42 13.20
C GLU A 162 -21.70 -18.57 13.87
N LYS A 163 -20.37 -18.55 13.82
CA LYS A 163 -19.53 -19.55 14.51
C LYS A 163 -19.74 -19.53 16.02
N PHE A 164 -20.01 -18.36 16.59
CA PHE A 164 -20.12 -18.13 18.03
C PHE A 164 -21.57 -17.90 18.51
N LYS A 165 -22.60 -18.22 17.71
CA LYS A 165 -24.04 -17.97 17.96
C LYS A 165 -24.64 -18.66 19.21
N GLY A 166 -23.83 -19.26 20.07
CA GLY A 166 -24.23 -19.85 21.36
C GLY A 166 -23.33 -19.50 22.55
N GLU A 167 -22.24 -18.75 22.34
CA GLU A 167 -21.34 -18.33 23.42
C GLU A 167 -21.70 -16.90 23.86
N LYS A 168 -21.79 -16.63 25.17
CA LYS A 168 -22.05 -15.30 25.76
C LYS A 168 -20.97 -14.24 25.47
N MET A 169 -20.08 -14.54 24.53
CA MET A 169 -18.90 -13.76 24.17
C MET A 169 -19.27 -12.32 23.76
N PHE A 170 -20.42 -12.10 23.12
CA PHE A 170 -20.84 -10.76 22.69
C PHE A 170 -21.19 -9.84 23.87
N GLN A 171 -21.93 -10.35 24.86
CA GLN A 171 -22.19 -9.62 26.10
C GLN A 171 -20.88 -9.33 26.85
N ASP A 172 -20.00 -10.33 26.98
CA ASP A 172 -18.73 -10.18 27.69
C ASP A 172 -17.75 -9.20 27.01
N ILE A 173 -17.85 -9.04 25.69
CA ILE A 173 -17.06 -8.06 24.93
C ILE A 173 -17.65 -6.66 25.06
N GLN A 174 -18.98 -6.51 24.95
CA GLN A 174 -19.64 -5.22 25.21
C GLN A 174 -19.37 -4.73 26.63
N ASP A 175 -19.50 -5.60 27.62
CA ASP A 175 -19.25 -5.27 29.02
C ASP A 175 -17.80 -4.84 29.25
N ARG A 176 -16.82 -5.52 28.63
CA ARG A 176 -15.40 -5.12 28.69
C ARG A 176 -15.12 -3.76 28.05
N TYR A 177 -15.72 -3.48 26.90
CA TYR A 177 -15.52 -2.21 26.21
C TYR A 177 -16.10 -1.04 27.02
N ILE A 178 -17.33 -1.20 27.53
CA ILE A 178 -17.99 -0.23 28.42
C ILE A 178 -17.18 -0.02 29.70
N TRP A 179 -16.60 -1.09 30.26
CA TRP A 179 -15.75 -0.97 31.45
C TRP A 179 -14.45 -0.22 31.17
N SER A 180 -13.81 -0.45 30.02
CA SER A 180 -12.58 0.26 29.63
C SER A 180 -12.79 1.76 29.47
N GLU A 181 -13.87 2.18 28.79
CA GLU A 181 -14.16 3.60 28.53
C GLU A 181 -14.55 4.35 29.83
N ASN A 182 -15.25 3.67 30.74
CA ASN A 182 -15.55 4.22 32.07
C ASN A 182 -14.32 4.27 32.97
N SER A 183 -13.39 3.32 32.85
CA SER A 183 -12.15 3.31 33.63
C SER A 183 -11.20 4.45 33.25
N GLU A 184 -11.12 4.80 31.97
CA GLU A 184 -10.30 5.94 31.50
C GLU A 184 -10.88 7.27 31.99
N LYS A 185 -12.21 7.45 31.87
CA LYS A 185 -12.91 8.63 32.40
C LYS A 185 -12.71 8.75 33.92
N MET A 186 -12.80 7.64 34.65
CA MET A 186 -12.59 7.61 36.10
C MET A 186 -11.15 7.96 36.50
N THR A 187 -10.15 7.46 35.75
CA THR A 187 -8.73 7.76 35.99
C THR A 187 -8.42 9.23 35.70
N GLN A 188 -9.03 9.80 34.65
CA GLN A 188 -8.90 11.20 34.31
C GLN A 188 -9.53 12.12 35.38
N GLU A 189 -10.69 11.75 35.92
CA GLU A 189 -11.36 12.49 37.00
C GLU A 189 -10.57 12.44 38.32
N LEU A 190 -10.03 11.28 38.69
CA LEU A 190 -9.14 11.11 39.84
C LEU A 190 -7.88 11.97 39.73
N SER A 191 -7.31 12.09 38.54
CA SER A 191 -6.15 12.96 38.29
C SER A 191 -6.50 14.46 38.45
N ARG A 192 -7.72 14.87 38.06
CA ARG A 192 -8.22 16.24 38.25
C ARG A 192 -8.44 16.56 39.73
N GLN A 193 -9.06 15.64 40.48
CA GLN A 193 -9.29 15.80 41.92
C GLN A 193 -7.98 15.87 42.71
N SER A 194 -6.99 15.06 42.34
CA SER A 194 -5.66 15.08 42.98
C SER A 194 -4.94 16.42 42.76
N ARG A 195 -5.08 17.02 41.58
CA ARG A 195 -4.53 18.35 41.27
C ARG A 195 -5.23 19.47 42.04
N SER A 196 -6.55 19.41 42.23
CA SER A 196 -7.28 20.41 43.01
C SER A 196 -7.02 20.31 44.51
N GLN A 197 -6.85 19.10 45.07
CA GLN A 197 -6.44 18.91 46.47
C GLN A 197 -4.99 19.34 46.75
N SER A 198 -4.10 19.18 45.78
CA SER A 198 -2.71 19.66 45.89
C SER A 198 -2.66 21.19 45.93
N ARG A 199 -3.51 21.86 45.13
CA ARG A 199 -3.62 23.33 45.11
C ARG A 199 -4.22 23.93 46.37
N SER A 200 -5.15 23.24 47.04
CA SER A 200 -5.72 23.71 48.32
C SER A 200 -4.76 23.54 49.49
N LYS A 201 -3.94 22.47 49.51
CA LYS A 201 -2.89 22.27 50.53
C LYS A 201 -1.72 23.26 50.41
N SER A 202 -1.37 23.70 49.20
CA SER A 202 -0.36 24.77 49.04
C SER A 202 -0.86 26.16 49.48
N ARG A 203 -2.17 26.35 49.64
CA ARG A 203 -2.76 27.65 49.98
C ARG A 203 -3.01 27.83 51.48
N SER A 204 -2.99 26.75 52.27
CA SER A 204 -3.16 26.82 53.74
C SER A 204 -1.85 27.01 54.52
N ASN A 205 -0.69 26.98 53.86
CA ASN A 205 0.62 27.20 54.51
C ASN A 205 1.20 28.61 54.30
N PHE A 206 0.42 29.55 53.75
CA PHE A 206 0.85 30.94 53.50
C PHE A 206 0.14 31.96 54.40
N HIS A 207 -0.21 31.54 55.63
CA HIS A 207 -0.76 32.43 56.66
C HIS A 207 -0.20 32.07 58.03
N SER A 208 1.09 32.34 58.22
CA SER A 208 1.68 32.60 59.52
C SER A 208 3.07 33.18 59.25
N VAL A 209 3.53 34.08 60.11
CA VAL A 209 4.77 34.85 59.99
C VAL A 209 4.60 36.12 59.15
N TYR A 210 4.05 37.17 59.75
CA TYR A 210 4.73 38.47 59.85
C TYR A 210 4.01 39.30 60.92
N ASP A 211 4.49 39.16 62.16
CA ASP A 211 4.37 40.18 63.20
C ASP A 211 5.78 40.38 63.75
N SER A 212 6.51 41.32 63.15
CA SER A 212 7.77 41.83 63.71
C SER A 212 8.13 43.15 63.01
N PRO A 213 8.07 44.28 63.72
CA PRO A 213 8.45 45.56 63.19
C PRO A 213 9.93 45.80 63.52
N GLU A 214 10.82 45.57 62.57
CA GLU A 214 12.10 46.29 62.55
C GLU A 214 12.72 46.21 61.15
N SER A 215 12.75 47.39 60.52
CA SER A 215 13.50 47.68 59.30
C SER A 215 15.00 47.62 59.60
N PRO A 216 15.84 47.21 58.65
CA PRO A 216 16.48 48.27 57.87
C PRO A 216 16.73 47.95 56.38
N ALA A 217 16.75 49.05 55.63
CA ALA A 217 17.59 49.29 54.46
C ALA A 217 17.41 48.38 53.23
N TYR A 218 16.57 48.88 52.31
CA TYR A 218 16.62 48.59 50.88
C TYR A 218 18.06 48.69 50.34
N GLN A 219 18.59 47.58 49.84
CA GLN A 219 19.60 47.57 48.78
C GLN A 219 18.97 46.96 47.54
N GLU A 220 18.62 47.82 46.59
CA GLU A 220 18.25 47.42 45.24
C GLU A 220 19.42 46.69 44.59
N ARG A 221 19.27 45.37 44.41
CA ARG A 221 20.16 44.58 43.55
C ARG A 221 19.36 44.06 42.38
N SER A 222 19.35 44.87 41.32
CA SER A 222 18.82 44.54 40.00
C SER A 222 19.58 43.32 39.46
N ARG A 223 19.03 42.12 39.66
CA ARG A 223 19.42 40.91 38.92
C ARG A 223 18.39 40.68 37.84
N SER A 224 18.74 41.06 36.62
CA SER A 224 18.09 40.60 35.40
C SER A 224 18.19 39.07 35.34
N VAL A 225 17.08 38.38 35.61
CA VAL A 225 16.95 36.95 35.33
C VAL A 225 16.55 36.83 33.88
N SER A 226 17.49 36.42 33.03
CA SER A 226 17.21 35.95 31.68
C SER A 226 16.45 34.62 31.79
N TYR A 227 15.18 34.65 31.40
CA TYR A 227 14.40 33.44 31.18
C TYR A 227 14.89 32.81 29.87
N SER A 228 15.58 31.67 29.94
CA SER A 228 15.78 30.82 28.74
C SER A 228 14.45 30.17 28.45
N SER A 229 13.87 30.45 27.28
CA SER A 229 12.59 29.90 26.81
C SER A 229 12.72 28.52 26.16
N ASP A 230 13.77 27.78 26.48
CA ASP A 230 13.95 26.42 26.00
C ASP A 230 13.31 25.47 27.04
N ASP A 231 12.33 24.68 26.59
CA ASP A 231 11.57 23.66 27.32
C ASP A 231 10.13 24.00 27.73
N VAL A 232 9.39 24.65 26.82
CA VAL A 232 7.93 24.42 26.74
C VAL A 232 7.69 23.33 25.69
N PRO A 233 7.20 22.12 26.06
CA PRO A 233 6.78 21.13 25.08
C PRO A 233 5.60 21.70 24.28
N ILE A 234 5.84 21.90 23.00
CA ILE A 234 4.85 22.37 22.02
C ILE A 234 3.73 21.31 21.96
N PRO A 235 2.45 21.67 22.11
CA PRO A 235 1.36 20.74 21.87
C PRO A 235 1.39 20.34 20.40
N TYR A 236 1.43 19.02 20.14
CA TYR A 236 1.42 18.44 18.80
C TYR A 236 0.29 19.04 17.96
N HIS A 237 0.64 19.96 17.06
CA HIS A 237 -0.25 20.41 16.02
C HIS A 237 -0.28 19.31 14.96
N TYR A 238 -1.38 18.58 14.91
CA TYR A 238 -1.66 17.61 13.86
C TYR A 238 -1.81 18.38 12.54
N GLN A 239 -0.72 18.51 11.77
CA GLN A 239 -0.77 18.98 10.40
C GLN A 239 -1.38 17.86 9.55
N GLY A 240 -2.64 18.04 9.17
CA GLY A 240 -3.28 17.22 8.15
C GLY A 240 -2.48 17.31 6.85
N LEU A 241 -1.91 16.18 6.44
CA LEU A 241 -1.35 15.99 5.11
C LEU A 241 -2.50 15.97 4.11
N TYR A 242 -2.93 17.15 3.67
CA TYR A 242 -3.61 17.26 2.38
C TYR A 242 -2.54 17.12 1.29
N PRO A 243 -2.71 16.21 0.31
CA PRO A 243 -1.79 16.14 -0.82
C PRO A 243 -1.85 17.45 -1.61
N VAL A 244 -0.69 18.12 -1.72
CA VAL A 244 -0.48 19.25 -2.62
C VAL A 244 -0.66 18.73 -4.04
N ILE A 245 -1.74 19.16 -4.70
CA ILE A 245 -1.96 18.90 -6.13
C ILE A 245 -0.93 19.73 -6.90
N PRO A 246 -0.02 19.12 -7.68
CA PRO A 246 0.91 19.89 -8.50
C PRO A 246 0.13 20.66 -9.58
N SER A 247 0.32 21.97 -9.60
CA SER A 247 -0.21 22.86 -10.63
C SER A 247 0.22 22.38 -12.02
N ALA A 248 -0.72 22.34 -12.97
CA ALA A 248 -0.46 21.95 -14.34
C ALA A 248 0.64 22.83 -14.98
N PRO A 249 1.58 22.25 -15.75
CA PRO A 249 2.57 23.02 -16.48
C PRO A 249 1.89 23.85 -17.57
N THR A 250 2.02 25.17 -17.48
CA THR A 250 1.64 26.11 -18.54
C THR A 250 2.53 25.89 -19.75
N ALA A 251 1.90 25.66 -20.90
CA ALA A 251 2.56 25.47 -22.19
C ALA A 251 3.25 26.76 -22.66
N SER A 252 4.54 26.92 -22.39
CA SER A 252 5.41 27.90 -23.05
C SER A 252 6.88 27.55 -22.85
N ASP A 253 7.33 26.38 -23.33
CA ASP A 253 8.75 26.14 -23.54
C ASP A 253 8.96 25.49 -24.91
N THR A 254 9.31 26.34 -25.88
CA THR A 254 9.67 25.96 -27.24
C THR A 254 11.16 25.62 -27.27
N ILE A 255 11.49 24.32 -27.22
CA ILE A 255 12.87 23.86 -27.41
C ILE A 255 13.19 23.92 -28.90
N LYS A 256 14.09 24.82 -29.28
CA LYS A 256 14.79 24.80 -30.57
C LYS A 256 15.86 23.71 -30.52
N LEU A 257 15.77 22.74 -31.42
CA LEU A 257 16.85 21.79 -31.70
C LEU A 257 17.69 22.32 -32.87
N ASN A 258 18.99 22.43 -32.62
CA ASN A 258 20.04 22.50 -33.64
C ASN A 258 20.48 21.08 -34.01
#